data_AF-A0A350DII2-F1
#
_entry.id   AF-A0A350DII2-F1
#
_cell.length_a   1.000
_cell.length_b   1.000
_cell.length_c   1.000
_cell.angle_alpha   90.00
_cell.angle_beta   90.00
_cell.angle_gamma   90.00
#
_symmetry.space_group_name_H-M   'P 1'
#
loop_
_entity.id
_entity.type
_entity.pdbx_description
1 polymer ?
#
loop_
_entity_poly.entity_id
_entity_poly.type
_entity_poly.pdbx_seq_one_letter_code
_entity_poly.pdbx_strand_id
1 'polypeptide(L)'
;MEDQGQYAKLFNEMDSQALITLGLILVSTILLIIVSQRGLNWVANRLHGQVRFRVFALVPLTRLLILIAALAIAVPIIIEPSLRNMVTLLGAIGLAIGFALKDYVSS
;
A
#
# COMPACT_ATOMS: atom_id res chain seq x y z
N MET A 1 6.02 32.53 5.84
CA MET A 1 4.60 32.22 5.53
C MET A 1 4.41 31.76 4.08
N GLU A 2 5.47 31.55 3.31
CA GLU A 2 5.40 31.12 1.90
C GLU A 2 5.27 29.59 1.72
N ASP A 3 5.65 28.80 2.74
CA ASP A 3 5.71 27.34 2.62
C ASP A 3 4.33 26.66 2.55
N GLN A 4 3.31 27.23 3.20
CA GLN A 4 1.98 26.60 3.30
C GLN A 4 1.27 26.47 1.94
N GLY A 5 1.48 27.43 1.03
CA GLY A 5 0.88 27.40 -0.31
C GLY A 5 1.54 26.41 -1.27
N GLN A 6 2.77 25.96 -0.97
CA GLN A 6 3.52 25.04 -1.83
C GLN A 6 3.14 23.58 -1.59
N TYR A 7 2.80 23.21 -0.35
CA TYR A 7 2.26 21.88 -0.02
C TYR A 7 0.84 21.67 -0.53
N ALA A 8 0.03 22.73 -0.58
CA ALA A 8 -1.34 22.67 -1.10
C ALA A 8 -1.40 22.23 -2.58
N LYS A 9 -0.36 22.53 -3.38
CA LYS A 9 -0.26 22.12 -4.80
C LYS A 9 0.17 20.66 -5.01
N LEU A 10 0.54 19.95 -3.93
CA LEU A 10 0.83 18.52 -4.01
C LEU A 10 -0.44 17.69 -3.95
N PHE A 11 -1.46 18.19 -3.24
CA PHE A 11 -2.72 17.50 -3.04
C PHE A 11 -3.71 17.89 -4.14
N ASN A 12 -4.41 16.90 -4.67
CA ASN A 12 -5.51 17.11 -5.59
C ASN A 12 -6.66 17.83 -4.87
N GLU A 13 -7.47 18.62 -5.59
CA GLU A 13 -8.72 19.15 -5.03
C GLU A 13 -9.62 17.98 -4.62
N MET A 14 -9.80 17.82 -3.31
CA MET A 14 -10.53 16.69 -2.75
C MET A 14 -12.04 16.92 -2.90
N ASP A 15 -12.56 16.54 -4.06
CA ASP A 15 -14.00 16.52 -4.31
C ASP A 15 -14.67 15.36 -3.54
N SER A 16 -15.98 15.46 -3.30
CA SER A 16 -16.78 14.46 -2.60
C SER A 16 -16.67 13.08 -3.25
N GLN A 17 -16.49 13.03 -4.57
CA GLN A 17 -16.26 11.80 -5.31
C GLN A 17 -14.94 11.11 -4.94
N ALA A 18 -13.86 11.88 -4.75
CA ALA A 18 -12.56 11.34 -4.34
C ALA A 18 -12.66 10.73 -2.94
N LEU A 19 -13.36 11.38 -2.00
CA LEU A 19 -13.59 10.86 -0.65
C LEU A 19 -14.37 9.54 -0.65
N ILE A 20 -15.43 9.44 -1.46
CA ILE A 20 -16.20 8.18 -1.61
C ILE A 20 -15.31 7.08 -2.19
N THR A 21 -14.52 7.40 -3.21
CA THR A 21 -13.61 6.44 -3.86
C THR A 21 -12.56 5.93 -2.88
N LEU A 22 -11.94 6.81 -2.09
CA LEU A 22 -10.99 6.43 -1.05
C LEU A 22 -11.65 5.60 0.06
N GLY A 23 -12.87 5.95 0.46
CA GLY A 23 -13.66 5.16 1.41
C GLY A 23 -13.93 3.75 0.88
N LEU A 24 -14.30 3.62 -0.39
CA LEU A 24 -14.50 2.32 -1.05
C LEU A 24 -13.22 1.51 -1.14
N ILE A 25 -12.09 2.13 -1.48
CA ILE A 25 -10.78 1.48 -1.47
C ILE A 25 -10.48 0.95 -0.07
N LEU A 26 -10.64 1.78 0.97
CA LEU A 26 -10.36 1.39 2.35
C LEU A 26 -11.22 0.19 2.79
N VAL A 27 -12.54 0.26 2.56
CA VAL A 27 -13.47 -0.84 2.89
C VAL A 27 -13.10 -2.10 2.12
N SER A 28 -12.84 -1.97 0.82
CA SER A 28 -12.43 -3.09 -0.03
C SER A 28 -11.13 -3.73 0.44
N THR A 29 -10.13 -2.93 0.80
CA THR A 29 -8.85 -3.38 1.35
C THR A 29 -9.05 -4.17 2.64
N ILE A 30 -9.85 -3.66 3.57
CA ILE A 30 -10.14 -4.33 4.84
C ILE A 30 -10.83 -5.68 4.58
N LEU A 31 -11.86 -5.69 3.72
CA LEU A 31 -12.56 -6.91 3.34
C LEU A 31 -11.62 -7.93 2.70
N LEU A 32 -10.78 -7.49 1.76
CA LEU A 32 -9.83 -8.35 1.06
C LEU A 32 -8.82 -8.97 2.03
N ILE A 33 -8.32 -8.19 3.00
CA ILE A 33 -7.42 -8.69 4.06
C ILE A 33 -8.14 -9.75 4.90
N ILE A 34 -9.35 -9.50 5.37
CA ILE A 34 -10.10 -10.45 6.21
C ILE A 34 -10.37 -11.75 5.45
N VAL A 35 -10.83 -11.65 4.20
CA VAL A 35 -11.12 -12.81 3.34
C VAL A 35 -9.85 -13.59 3.04
N SER A 36 -8.76 -12.90 2.67
CA SER A 36 -7.46 -13.53 2.40
C SER A 36 -6.92 -14.27 3.62
N GLN A 37 -6.94 -13.64 4.79
CA GLN A 37 -6.48 -14.26 6.03
C GLN A 37 -7.31 -15.48 6.40
N ARG A 38 -8.65 -15.40 6.30
CA ARG A 38 -9.53 -16.56 6.55
C ARG A 38 -9.28 -17.68 5.56
N GLY A 39 -9.16 -17.36 4.27
CA GLY A 39 -8.89 -18.33 3.21
C GLY A 39 -7.57 -19.06 3.44
N LEU A 40 -6.49 -18.32 3.67
CA LEU A 40 -5.17 -18.88 3.93
C LEU A 40 -5.13 -19.72 5.21
N ASN A 41 -5.75 -19.25 6.29
CA ASN A 41 -5.84 -20.02 7.54
C ASN A 41 -6.67 -21.30 7.37
N TRP A 42 -7.75 -21.24 6.60
CA TRP A 42 -8.56 -22.42 6.28
C TRP A 42 -7.75 -23.45 5.48
N VAL A 43 -7.00 -23.00 4.48
CA VAL A 43 -6.07 -23.85 3.70
C VAL A 43 -4.97 -24.42 4.60
N ALA A 44 -4.37 -23.61 5.47
CA ALA A 44 -3.33 -24.04 6.40
C ALA A 44 -3.82 -25.15 7.36
N ASN A 45 -5.07 -25.06 7.82
CA ASN A 45 -5.66 -26.05 8.70
C ASN A 45 -6.01 -27.36 7.99
N ARG A 46 -6.12 -27.36 6.65
CA ARG A 46 -6.35 -28.57 5.87
C ARG A 46 -5.05 -29.32 5.50
N LEU A 47 -3.91 -28.64 5.60
CA LEU A 47 -2.60 -29.18 5.28
C LEU A 47 -1.91 -29.71 6.54
N HIS A 48 -1.45 -30.96 6.50
CA HIS A 48 -0.72 -31.58 7.60
C HIS A 48 0.79 -31.37 7.46
N GLY A 49 1.50 -31.30 8.60
CA GLY A 49 2.97 -31.25 8.64
C GLY A 49 3.59 -29.87 8.36
N GLN A 50 4.83 -29.86 7.85
CA GLN A 50 5.67 -28.66 7.70
C GLN A 50 5.12 -27.61 6.72
N VAL A 51 4.22 -28.02 5.81
CA VAL A 51 3.62 -27.12 4.81
C VAL A 51 2.72 -26.07 5.48
N ARG A 52 2.13 -26.39 6.64
CA ARG A 52 1.29 -25.47 7.43
C ARG A 52 2.05 -24.19 7.80
N PHE A 53 3.33 -24.28 8.16
CA PHE A 53 4.15 -23.11 8.53
C PHE A 53 4.42 -22.19 7.33
N ARG A 54 4.62 -22.75 6.13
CA ARG A 54 4.76 -21.94 4.91
C ARG A 54 3.47 -21.20 4.57
N VAL A 55 2.31 -21.83 4.76
CA VAL A 55 1.03 -21.17 4.52
C VAL A 55 0.78 -20.05 5.54
N PHE A 56 1.17 -20.23 6.80
CA PHE A 56 1.10 -19.14 7.78
C PHE A 56 2.04 -17.97 7.44
N ALA A 57 3.22 -18.23 6.87
CA ALA A 57 4.12 -17.17 6.41
C ALA A 57 3.54 -16.36 5.22
N LEU A 58 2.64 -16.95 4.42
CA LEU A 58 1.95 -16.24 3.34
C LEU A 58 0.87 -15.28 3.86
N VAL A 59 0.34 -15.48 5.07
CA VAL A 59 -0.68 -14.59 5.66
C VAL A 59 -0.16 -13.14 5.82
N PRO A 60 1.00 -12.87 6.46
CA PRO A 60 1.53 -11.51 6.54
C PRO A 60 1.98 -10.97 5.17
N LEU A 61 2.53 -11.82 4.28
CA LEU A 61 2.97 -11.40 2.94
C LEU A 61 1.80 -10.95 2.06
N THR A 62 0.71 -11.71 2.02
CA THR A 62 -0.48 -11.34 1.25
C THR A 62 -1.09 -10.04 1.78
N ARG A 63 -1.17 -9.87 3.10
CA ARG A 63 -1.59 -8.59 3.71
C ARG A 63 -0.71 -7.43 3.25
N LEU A 64 0.61 -7.62 3.24
CA LEU A 64 1.55 -6.58 2.79
C LEU A 64 1.30 -6.21 1.32
N LEU A 65 1.14 -7.20 0.44
CA LEU A 65 0.85 -6.97 -0.98
C LEU A 65 -0.48 -6.22 -1.20
N ILE A 66 -1.52 -6.58 -0.45
CA ILE A 66 -2.81 -5.90 -0.53
C ILE A 66 -2.68 -4.42 -0.12
N LEU A 67 -1.93 -4.14 0.95
CA LEU A 67 -1.67 -2.77 1.39
C LEU A 67 -0.86 -1.98 0.38
N ILE A 68 0.17 -2.58 -0.22
CA ILE A 68 0.96 -1.94 -1.29
C ILE A 68 0.07 -1.60 -2.49
N ALA A 69 -0.78 -2.54 -2.93
CA ALA A 69 -1.70 -2.31 -4.03
C ALA A 69 -2.72 -1.20 -3.70
N ALA A 70 -3.28 -1.20 -2.48
CA ALA A 70 -4.20 -0.17 -2.03
C ALA A 70 -3.54 1.22 -2.04
N LEU A 71 -2.30 1.31 -1.55
CA LEU A 71 -1.53 2.56 -1.60
C LEU A 71 -1.23 2.99 -3.03
N ALA A 72 -0.82 2.07 -3.91
CA ALA A 72 -0.54 2.39 -5.30
C ALA A 72 -1.77 2.97 -6.04
N ILE A 73 -2.98 2.56 -5.66
CA ILE A 73 -4.24 3.08 -6.20
C ILE A 73 -4.66 4.39 -5.50
N ALA A 74 -4.54 4.47 -4.17
CA ALA A 74 -5.00 5.61 -3.39
C ALA A 74 -4.11 6.86 -3.54
N VAL A 75 -2.80 6.67 -3.64
CA VAL A 75 -1.82 7.76 -3.76
C VAL A 75 -2.08 8.70 -4.94
N PRO A 76 -2.29 8.24 -6.19
CA PRO A 76 -2.59 9.14 -7.32
C PRO A 76 -3.97 9.80 -7.24
N ILE A 77 -4.88 9.31 -6.39
CA ILE A 77 -6.17 9.98 -6.14
C ILE A 77 -5.97 11.20 -5.22
N ILE A 78 -5.04 11.08 -4.27
CA ILE A 78 -4.74 12.13 -3.28
C ILE A 78 -3.75 13.16 -3.85
N ILE A 79 -2.79 12.71 -4.66
CA ILE A 79 -1.73 13.56 -5.22
C ILE A 79 -2.15 14.07 -6.60
N GLU A 80 -2.04 15.38 -6.82
CA GLU A 80 -2.36 15.96 -8.11
C GLU A 80 -1.40 15.42 -9.21
N PRO A 81 -1.92 14.88 -10.33
CA PRO A 81 -1.12 14.19 -11.35
C PRO A 81 -0.37 15.18 -12.26
N SER A 82 0.58 15.91 -11.68
CA SER A 82 1.54 16.75 -12.41
C SER A 82 2.91 16.08 -12.52
N LEU A 83 3.69 16.42 -13.56
CA LEU A 83 5.05 15.90 -13.73
C LEU A 83 5.93 16.15 -12.48
N ARG A 84 5.80 17.32 -11.87
CA ARG A 84 6.51 17.68 -10.63
C ARG A 84 6.17 16.71 -9.51
N ASN A 85 4.89 16.52 -9.24
CA ASN A 85 4.44 15.70 -8.11
C ASN A 85 4.81 14.23 -8.32
N MET A 86 4.69 13.73 -9.55
CA MET A 86 5.09 12.36 -9.88
C MET A 86 6.60 12.15 -9.75
N VAL A 87 7.43 13.09 -10.22
CA VAL A 87 8.89 13.03 -10.04
C VAL A 87 9.27 13.10 -8.56
N THR A 88 8.63 13.98 -7.77
CA THR A 88 8.86 14.07 -6.32
C THR A 88 8.48 12.77 -5.61
N LEU A 89 7.30 12.22 -5.92
CA LEU A 89 6.81 10.97 -5.34
C LEU A 89 7.74 9.79 -5.67
N LEU A 90 8.05 9.59 -6.96
CA LEU A 90 8.91 8.50 -7.40
C LEU A 90 10.33 8.63 -6.87
N GLY A 91 10.86 9.87 -6.79
CA GLY A 91 12.15 10.15 -6.17
C GLY A 91 12.18 9.75 -4.68
N ALA A 92 11.13 10.10 -3.93
CA ALA A 92 11.01 9.72 -2.52
C ALA A 92 10.88 8.20 -2.33
N ILE A 93 10.05 7.53 -3.15
CA ILE A 93 9.90 6.06 -3.13
C ILE A 93 11.23 5.38 -3.48
N GLY A 94 11.90 5.83 -4.55
CA GLY A 94 13.19 5.28 -4.98
C GLY A 94 14.27 5.40 -3.91
N LEU A 95 14.32 6.54 -3.22
CA LEU A 95 15.22 6.76 -2.09
C LEU A 95 14.89 5.80 -0.92
N ALA A 96 13.63 5.68 -0.54
CA ALA A 96 13.21 4.77 0.54
C ALA A 96 13.54 3.29 0.23
N ILE A 97 13.27 2.85 -1.00
CA ILE A 97 13.62 1.50 -1.47
C ILE A 97 15.14 1.32 -1.50
N GLY A 98 15.88 2.31 -1.99
CA GLY A 98 17.35 2.27 -2.03
C GLY A 98 17.97 2.10 -0.65
N PHE A 99 17.45 2.80 0.36
CA PHE A 99 17.86 2.61 1.75
C PHE A 99 17.52 1.21 2.26
N ALA A 100 16.30 0.74 2.05
CA ALA A 100 15.89 -0.59 2.50
C ALA A 100 16.72 -1.72 1.87
N LEU A 101 17.03 -1.63 0.57
CA LEU A 101 17.86 -2.61 -0.13
C LEU A 101 19.33 -2.53 0.30
N LYS A 102 19.86 -1.33 0.51
CA LYS A 102 21.21 -1.16 1.05
C LYS A 102 21.35 -1.88 2.38
N ASP A 103 20.38 -1.73 3.28
CA ASP A 103 20.41 -2.35 4.61
C ASP A 103 20.34 -3.88 4.52
N TYR A 104 19.61 -4.43 3.54
CA TYR A 104 19.58 -5.86 3.24
C TYR A 104 20.93 -6.40 2.73
N VAL A 105 21.58 -5.67 1.81
CA VAL A 105 22.88 -6.09 1.23
C VAL A 105 24.04 -5.89 2.21
N SER A 106 23.96 -4.93 3.13
CA SER A 106 25.01 -4.65 4.11
C SER A 106 24.97 -5.53 5.37
N SER A 107 23.95 -6.38 5.50
CA SER A 107 23.81 -7.35 6.60
C SER A 107 24.50 -8.67 6.27
#